data_AF-K1REV0-F1
#
_entry.id   AF-K1REV0-F1
#
_cell.length_a   1.000
_cell.length_b   1.000
_cell.length_c   1.000
_cell.angle_alpha   90.00
_cell.angle_beta   90.00
_cell.angle_gamma   90.00
#
_symmetry.space_group_name_H-M   'P 1'
#
loop_
_entity.id
_entity.type
_entity.pdbx_description
1 polymer ?
#
loop_
_entity_poly.entity_id
_entity_poly.type
_entity_poly.pdbx_seq_one_letter_code
_entity_poly.pdbx_strand_id
1 'polypeptide(L)'
;VICHCDSSLYSGVILTGCPYIHDTKALLSDIEAEISEKGADAPSMDVFLKLFGKVAEPFPEKCTVSWVTSDLERALYYETLPYTNKMYSCRFYRSFLQLASEVQRKDYLKNVLPKPPVLLMSGTQDMVGDKGAYAKEKAGLLIENGFDVRLEIFDGMRHSILQEVQRENVYRLIYEFIRENI
;
A
#
# COMPACT_ATOMS: atom_id res chain seq x y z
N VAL A 1 -1.92 12.55 -12.18
CA VAL A 1 -2.21 13.68 -11.26
C VAL A 1 -3.68 14.01 -11.41
N ILE A 2 -4.47 13.77 -10.37
CA ILE A 2 -5.91 14.04 -10.36
C ILE A 2 -6.07 15.56 -10.23
N CYS A 3 -6.19 16.24 -11.35
CA CYS A 3 -6.41 17.68 -11.44
C CYS A 3 -7.72 17.85 -12.23
N HIS A 4 -8.84 17.92 -11.52
CA HIS A 4 -10.15 18.09 -12.15
C HIS A 4 -10.87 19.26 -11.49
N CYS A 5 -11.22 20.26 -12.30
CA CYS A 5 -11.87 21.49 -11.86
C CYS A 5 -13.38 21.33 -11.57
N ASP A 6 -13.94 20.12 -11.69
CA ASP A 6 -15.34 19.83 -11.40
C ASP A 6 -15.48 18.95 -10.15
N SER A 7 -16.21 19.46 -9.17
CA SER A 7 -16.40 18.85 -7.84
C SER A 7 -17.34 17.64 -7.82
N SER A 8 -17.51 16.93 -8.93
CA SER A 8 -18.59 15.94 -9.11
C SER A 8 -18.13 14.50 -9.37
N LEU A 9 -16.82 14.23 -9.45
CA LEU A 9 -16.33 12.90 -9.84
C LEU A 9 -16.19 11.92 -8.67
N TYR A 10 -15.91 12.39 -7.46
CA TYR A 10 -15.69 11.53 -6.29
C TYR A 10 -16.14 12.25 -5.02
N SER A 11 -16.91 11.55 -4.19
CA SER A 11 -17.37 12.08 -2.90
C SER A 11 -16.48 11.70 -1.71
N GLY A 12 -15.49 10.82 -1.93
CA GLY A 12 -14.56 10.38 -0.90
C GLY A 12 -13.48 9.47 -1.47
N VAL A 13 -12.40 9.27 -0.71
CA VAL A 13 -11.30 8.36 -1.05
C VAL A 13 -11.10 7.38 0.10
N ILE A 14 -11.00 6.09 -0.23
CA ILE A 14 -10.65 5.04 0.74
C ILE A 14 -9.26 4.52 0.39
N LEU A 15 -8.35 4.57 1.36
CA LEU A 15 -6.97 4.13 1.24
C LEU A 15 -6.69 3.03 2.26
N THR A 16 -6.03 1.96 1.84
CA THR A 16 -5.64 0.86 2.72
C THR A 16 -4.20 0.43 2.46
N GLY A 17 -3.46 0.04 3.52
CA GLY A 17 -2.14 -0.58 3.36
C GLY A 17 -1.12 0.32 2.67
N CYS A 18 -1.16 1.64 2.93
CA CYS A 18 -0.27 2.59 2.28
C CYS A 18 1.19 2.40 2.76
N PRO A 19 2.12 1.99 1.88
CA PRO A 19 3.52 1.87 2.25
C PRO A 19 4.20 3.25 2.24
N TYR A 20 5.35 3.31 2.90
CA TYR A 20 6.38 4.30 2.64
C TYR A 20 7.65 3.57 2.19
N ILE A 21 8.12 3.87 0.97
CA ILE A 21 9.33 3.27 0.42
C ILE A 21 10.52 4.18 0.73
N HIS A 22 11.44 3.67 1.56
CA HIS A 22 12.70 4.34 1.87
C HIS A 22 13.69 4.21 0.71
N ASP A 23 14.61 5.17 0.63
CA ASP A 23 15.75 5.14 -0.29
C ASP A 23 15.40 4.86 -1.77
N THR A 24 14.27 5.40 -2.24
CA THR A 24 13.81 5.21 -3.64
C THR A 24 14.89 5.53 -4.67
N LYS A 25 15.79 6.49 -4.41
CA LYS A 25 16.93 6.80 -5.28
C LYS A 25 17.93 5.65 -5.39
N ALA A 26 18.26 5.00 -4.27
CA ALA A 26 19.18 3.86 -4.26
C ALA A 26 18.55 2.67 -4.98
N LEU A 27 17.28 2.37 -4.68
CA LEU A 27 16.53 1.30 -5.34
C LEU A 27 16.37 1.55 -6.85
N LEU A 28 16.22 2.81 -7.27
CA LEU A 28 16.23 3.18 -8.68
C LEU A 28 17.60 2.96 -9.33
N SER A 29 18.70 3.25 -8.63
CA SER A 29 20.04 2.95 -9.14
C SER A 29 20.25 1.44 -9.28
N ASP A 30 19.78 0.65 -8.32
CA ASP A 30 19.87 -0.81 -8.34
C ASP A 30 19.08 -1.38 -9.53
N ILE A 31 17.85 -0.91 -9.75
CA ILE A 31 17.03 -1.45 -10.84
C ILE A 31 17.57 -1.06 -12.22
N GLU A 32 18.18 0.11 -12.38
CA GLU A 32 18.83 0.48 -13.65
C GLU A 32 20.08 -0.38 -13.92
N ALA A 33 20.84 -0.74 -12.88
CA ALA A 33 21.96 -1.68 -13.02
C ALA A 33 21.46 -3.07 -13.45
N GLU A 34 20.41 -3.58 -12.81
CA GLU A 34 19.77 -4.83 -13.22
C GLU A 34 19.24 -4.79 -14.67
N ILE A 35 18.62 -3.68 -15.09
CA ILE A 35 18.16 -3.51 -16.48
C ILE A 35 19.33 -3.56 -17.46
N SER A 36 20.47 -2.95 -17.12
CA SER A 36 21.66 -2.97 -17.96
C SER A 36 22.28 -4.36 -18.07
N GLU A 37 22.17 -5.21 -17.05
CA GLU A 37 22.76 -6.55 -17.04
C GLU A 37 21.90 -7.61 -17.73
N LYS A 38 20.60 -7.65 -17.41
CA LYS A 38 19.68 -8.73 -17.85
C LYS A 38 18.49 -8.28 -18.69
N GLY A 39 18.35 -6.98 -18.94
CA GLY A 39 17.27 -6.41 -19.74
C GLY A 39 16.00 -6.09 -18.95
N ALA A 40 15.19 -5.16 -19.49
CA ALA A 40 14.04 -4.58 -18.78
C ALA A 40 12.89 -5.55 -18.50
N ASP A 41 12.74 -6.60 -19.32
CA ASP A 41 11.67 -7.59 -19.18
C ASP A 41 12.05 -8.77 -18.27
N ALA A 42 13.30 -8.87 -17.82
CA ALA A 42 13.72 -9.90 -16.88
C ALA A 42 13.14 -9.63 -15.47
N PRO A 43 12.86 -10.68 -14.68
CA PRO A 43 12.37 -10.52 -13.30
C PRO A 43 13.45 -9.93 -12.39
N SER A 44 13.07 -9.06 -11.44
CA SER A 44 13.98 -8.52 -10.42
C SER A 44 13.76 -9.19 -9.07
N MET A 45 14.65 -10.10 -8.69
CA MET A 45 14.67 -10.71 -7.36
C MET A 45 15.27 -9.78 -6.31
N ASP A 46 16.33 -9.04 -6.66
CA ASP A 46 17.09 -8.27 -5.67
C ASP A 46 16.27 -7.08 -5.14
N VAL A 47 15.64 -6.29 -6.01
CA VAL A 47 14.75 -5.20 -5.57
C VAL A 47 13.51 -5.73 -4.85
N PHE A 48 12.95 -6.86 -5.29
CA PHE A 48 11.86 -7.51 -4.55
C PHE A 48 12.27 -7.87 -3.12
N LEU A 49 13.41 -8.52 -2.94
CA LEU A 49 13.90 -8.92 -1.60
C LEU A 49 14.24 -7.70 -0.73
N LYS A 50 14.75 -6.61 -1.31
CA LYS A 50 14.99 -5.35 -0.60
C LYS A 50 13.69 -4.71 -0.09
N LEU A 51 12.61 -4.80 -0.87
CA LEU A 51 11.30 -4.24 -0.51
C LEU A 51 10.49 -5.14 0.43
N PHE A 52 10.45 -6.44 0.16
CA PHE A 52 9.50 -7.37 0.76
C PHE A 52 10.16 -8.63 1.35
N GLY A 53 11.48 -8.79 1.29
CA GLY A 53 12.14 -10.03 1.73
C GLY A 53 11.95 -10.35 3.22
N LYS A 54 11.66 -9.34 4.04
CA LYS A 54 11.55 -9.47 5.50
C LYS A 54 10.12 -9.35 6.05
N VAL A 55 9.13 -9.03 5.22
CA VAL A 55 7.79 -8.70 5.73
C VAL A 55 7.09 -9.92 6.36
N ALA A 56 7.47 -11.13 5.93
CA ALA A 56 6.94 -12.39 6.45
C ALA A 56 7.67 -12.91 7.71
N GLU A 57 8.91 -12.46 7.97
CA GLU A 57 9.76 -12.99 9.06
C GLU A 57 9.12 -12.97 10.45
N PRO A 58 8.33 -11.95 10.85
CA PRO A 58 7.73 -11.89 12.18
C PRO A 58 6.63 -12.91 12.43
N PHE A 59 6.13 -13.59 11.39
CA PHE A 59 4.98 -14.48 11.48
C PHE A 59 5.40 -15.95 11.53
N PRO A 60 4.79 -16.76 12.42
CA PRO A 60 5.21 -18.15 12.63
C PRO A 60 4.82 -19.07 11.47
N GLU A 61 3.88 -18.65 10.62
CA GLU A 61 3.44 -19.45 9.48
C GLU A 61 4.50 -19.45 8.38
N LYS A 62 4.87 -20.62 7.87
CA LYS A 62 5.84 -20.78 6.76
C LYS A 62 5.29 -20.41 5.37
N CYS A 63 4.19 -19.64 5.34
CA CYS A 63 3.53 -19.20 4.13
C CYS A 63 4.16 -17.89 3.64
N THR A 64 4.45 -17.79 2.34
CA THR A 64 5.09 -16.60 1.74
C THR A 64 4.19 -15.37 1.80
N VAL A 65 2.88 -15.56 1.92
CA VAL A 65 1.87 -14.51 2.08
C VAL A 65 1.37 -14.38 3.52
N SER A 66 2.09 -14.90 4.52
CA SER A 66 1.71 -14.78 5.94
C SER A 66 1.52 -13.30 6.34
N TRP A 67 2.35 -12.40 5.84
CA TRP A 67 2.22 -10.95 6.07
C TRP A 67 0.97 -10.29 5.47
N VAL A 68 0.26 -10.97 4.56
CA VAL A 68 -0.94 -10.42 3.90
C VAL A 68 -2.17 -10.52 4.81
N THR A 69 -2.34 -11.64 5.52
CA THR A 69 -3.51 -11.89 6.38
C THR A 69 -3.21 -12.86 7.50
N SER A 70 -3.86 -12.71 8.66
CA SER A 70 -3.81 -13.69 9.75
C SER A 70 -4.74 -14.91 9.53
N ASP A 71 -5.62 -14.84 8.53
CA ASP A 71 -6.49 -15.94 8.12
C ASP A 71 -5.67 -17.00 7.36
N LEU A 72 -5.17 -18.02 8.08
CA LEU A 72 -4.30 -19.05 7.53
C LEU A 72 -4.95 -19.83 6.38
N GLU A 73 -6.25 -20.08 6.43
CA GLU A 73 -6.95 -20.78 5.35
C GLU A 73 -6.91 -19.95 4.05
N ARG A 74 -7.15 -18.63 4.15
CA ARG A 74 -7.01 -17.74 2.99
C ARG A 74 -5.58 -17.60 2.52
N ALA A 75 -4.62 -17.49 3.43
CA ALA A 75 -3.21 -17.41 3.09
C ALA A 75 -2.78 -18.66 2.29
N LEU A 76 -3.15 -19.86 2.75
CA LEU A 76 -2.89 -21.12 2.05
C LEU A 76 -3.63 -21.18 0.71
N TYR A 77 -4.88 -20.70 0.63
CA TYR A 77 -5.60 -20.61 -0.63
C TYR A 77 -4.87 -19.70 -1.64
N TYR A 78 -4.37 -18.54 -1.20
CA TYR A 78 -3.63 -17.63 -2.08
C TYR A 78 -2.36 -18.25 -2.63
N GLU A 79 -1.65 -19.09 -1.89
CA GLU A 79 -0.48 -19.82 -2.42
C GLU A 79 -0.84 -20.76 -3.59
N THR A 80 -2.08 -21.24 -3.65
CA THR A 80 -2.53 -22.11 -4.76
C THR A 80 -2.87 -21.34 -6.03
N LEU A 81 -3.02 -20.02 -5.95
CA LEU A 81 -3.50 -19.22 -7.07
C LEU A 81 -2.37 -18.93 -8.07
N PRO A 82 -2.59 -19.11 -9.38
CA PRO A 82 -1.54 -18.96 -10.39
C PRO A 82 -1.15 -17.49 -10.65
N TYR A 83 -1.76 -16.53 -9.97
CA TYR A 83 -1.57 -15.08 -10.17
C TYR A 83 -1.09 -14.35 -8.91
N THR A 84 -0.90 -15.06 -7.79
CA THR A 84 -0.32 -14.52 -6.56
C THR A 84 1.19 -14.80 -6.53
N ASN A 85 1.92 -14.05 -5.70
CA ASN A 85 3.36 -14.20 -5.48
C ASN A 85 4.20 -14.30 -6.77
N LYS A 86 3.83 -13.52 -7.80
CA LYS A 86 4.57 -13.44 -9.06
C LYS A 86 5.68 -12.41 -8.95
N MET A 87 6.85 -12.81 -9.44
CA MET A 87 7.96 -11.89 -9.65
C MET A 87 7.66 -10.98 -10.84
N TYR A 88 7.78 -9.68 -10.61
CA TYR A 88 7.61 -8.67 -11.64
C TYR A 88 8.94 -8.34 -12.34
N SER A 89 8.84 -7.76 -13.55
CA SER A 89 10.00 -7.38 -14.34
C SER A 89 10.73 -6.17 -13.77
N CYS A 90 11.99 -5.98 -14.17
CA CYS A 90 12.73 -4.77 -13.83
C CYS A 90 12.02 -3.50 -14.30
N ARG A 91 11.36 -3.53 -15.47
CA ARG A 91 10.53 -2.43 -15.97
C ARG A 91 9.41 -2.06 -15.00
N PHE A 92 8.73 -3.05 -14.43
CA PHE A 92 7.70 -2.81 -13.43
C PHE A 92 8.28 -2.13 -12.19
N TYR A 93 9.36 -2.68 -11.61
CA TYR A 93 9.95 -2.11 -10.39
C TYR A 93 10.48 -0.71 -10.61
N ARG A 94 11.06 -0.41 -11.79
CA ARG A 94 11.46 0.95 -12.14
C ARG A 94 10.26 1.91 -12.10
N SER A 95 9.16 1.58 -12.76
CA SER A 95 7.95 2.42 -12.76
C SER A 95 7.32 2.53 -11.37
N PHE A 96 7.29 1.43 -10.61
CA PHE A 96 6.81 1.41 -9.23
C PHE A 96 7.62 2.35 -8.33
N LEU A 97 8.95 2.28 -8.38
CA LEU A 97 9.85 3.11 -7.57
C LEU A 97 9.83 4.59 -7.98
N GLN A 98 9.72 4.88 -9.28
CA GLN A 98 9.51 6.23 -9.79
C GLN A 98 8.22 6.82 -9.22
N LEU A 99 7.11 6.08 -9.34
CA LEU A 99 5.82 6.52 -8.81
C LEU A 99 5.87 6.69 -7.29
N ALA A 100 6.46 5.75 -6.55
CA ALA A 100 6.65 5.84 -5.10
C ALA A 100 7.41 7.13 -4.72
N SER A 101 8.50 7.43 -5.43
CA SER A 101 9.27 8.66 -5.21
C SER A 101 8.48 9.93 -5.50
N GLU A 102 7.52 9.90 -6.41
CA GLU A 102 6.66 11.04 -6.73
C GLU A 102 5.55 11.23 -5.69
N VAL A 103 4.78 10.17 -5.40
CA VAL A 103 3.58 10.24 -4.54
C VAL A 103 3.91 10.44 -3.05
N GLN A 104 5.17 10.21 -2.65
CA GLN A 104 5.67 10.45 -1.30
C GLN A 104 6.14 11.89 -1.07
N ARG A 105 6.24 12.75 -2.10
CA ARG A 105 6.61 14.15 -1.91
C ARG A 105 5.53 14.91 -1.15
N LYS A 106 5.94 15.79 -0.23
CA LYS A 106 5.00 16.51 0.65
C LYS A 106 4.00 17.39 -0.12
N ASP A 107 4.43 17.92 -1.26
CA ASP A 107 3.65 18.82 -2.11
C ASP A 107 2.86 18.08 -3.21
N TYR A 108 2.99 16.75 -3.33
CA TYR A 108 2.38 15.97 -4.40
C TYR A 108 0.85 16.15 -4.47
N LEU A 109 0.22 16.29 -3.30
CA LEU A 109 -1.24 16.43 -3.17
C LEU A 109 -1.71 17.87 -3.01
N LYS A 110 -0.80 18.86 -3.02
CA LYS A 110 -1.12 20.26 -2.73
C LYS A 110 -2.19 20.82 -3.67
N ASN A 111 -2.09 20.50 -4.95
CA ASN A 111 -2.96 21.05 -5.99
C ASN A 111 -4.23 20.23 -6.27
N VAL A 112 -4.45 19.12 -5.56
CA VAL A 112 -5.71 18.35 -5.67
C VAL A 112 -6.86 19.23 -5.18
N LEU A 113 -7.84 19.49 -6.04
CA LEU A 113 -9.05 20.25 -5.70
C LEU A 113 -10.26 19.62 -6.43
N PRO A 114 -11.45 19.56 -5.80
CA PRO A 114 -11.66 19.76 -4.36
C PRO A 114 -10.88 18.73 -3.52
N LYS A 115 -10.77 18.94 -2.20
CA LYS A 115 -10.17 17.98 -1.26
C LYS A 115 -11.28 17.03 -0.79
N PRO A 116 -11.42 15.82 -1.36
CA PRO A 116 -12.43 14.88 -0.87
C PRO A 116 -12.06 14.41 0.54
N PRO A 117 -13.05 14.00 1.35
CA PRO A 117 -12.78 13.31 2.61
C PRO A 117 -12.04 11.99 2.32
N VAL A 118 -11.14 11.62 3.23
CA VAL A 118 -10.28 10.43 3.11
C VAL A 118 -10.48 9.51 4.30
N LEU A 119 -10.84 8.25 4.04
CA LEU A 119 -10.74 7.16 4.99
C LEU A 119 -9.43 6.42 4.75
N LEU A 120 -8.50 6.50 5.71
CA LEU A 120 -7.24 5.77 5.67
C LEU A 120 -7.26 4.64 6.69
N MET A 121 -6.93 3.43 6.27
CA MET A 121 -6.98 2.24 7.11
C MET A 121 -5.71 1.39 7.02
N SER A 122 -5.28 0.81 8.12
CA SER A 122 -4.16 -0.16 8.16
C SER A 122 -4.31 -1.09 9.37
N GLY A 123 -3.42 -2.06 9.51
CA GLY A 123 -3.40 -3.01 10.63
C GLY A 123 -2.17 -2.80 11.53
N THR A 124 -2.28 -3.13 12.83
CA THR A 124 -1.15 -3.03 13.77
C THR A 124 -0.06 -4.08 13.52
N GLN A 125 -0.34 -5.10 12.70
CA GLN A 125 0.63 -6.11 12.27
C GLN A 125 0.98 -5.99 10.77
N ASP A 126 0.63 -4.87 10.11
CA ASP A 126 1.05 -4.62 8.73
C ASP A 126 2.56 -4.32 8.67
N MET A 127 3.38 -5.32 8.36
CA MET A 127 4.84 -5.15 8.27
C MET A 127 5.28 -4.30 7.06
N VAL A 128 4.43 -4.12 6.05
CA VAL A 128 4.70 -3.21 4.91
C VAL A 128 4.40 -1.76 5.29
N GLY A 129 3.39 -1.56 6.12
CA GLY A 129 2.98 -0.24 6.66
C GLY A 129 3.71 0.17 7.95
N ASP A 130 4.77 -0.55 8.33
CA ASP A 130 5.47 -0.41 9.62
C ASP A 130 4.51 -0.38 10.82
N LYS A 131 3.67 -1.42 10.92
CA LYS A 131 2.69 -1.61 11.99
C LYS A 131 1.71 -0.42 12.11
N GLY A 132 1.39 0.18 10.98
CA GLY A 132 0.50 1.34 10.85
C GLY A 132 1.19 2.70 11.03
N ALA A 133 2.50 2.76 11.24
CA ALA A 133 3.23 4.02 11.34
C ALA A 133 3.13 4.83 10.05
N TYR A 134 3.29 4.20 8.88
CA TYR A 134 3.21 4.90 7.59
C TYR A 134 1.80 5.42 7.28
N ALA A 135 0.76 4.72 7.75
CA ALA A 135 -0.61 5.22 7.67
C ALA A 135 -0.79 6.50 8.53
N LYS A 136 -0.23 6.53 9.76
CA LYS A 136 -0.26 7.72 10.61
C LYS A 136 0.47 8.90 9.97
N GLU A 137 1.66 8.67 9.41
CA GLU A 137 2.43 9.71 8.71
C GLU A 137 1.68 10.23 7.48
N LYS A 138 1.07 9.33 6.68
CA LYS A 138 0.28 9.73 5.51
C LYS A 138 -0.97 10.52 5.92
N ALA A 139 -1.65 10.14 7.00
CA ALA A 139 -2.76 10.92 7.54
C ALA A 139 -2.31 12.34 7.91
N GLY A 140 -1.19 12.48 8.61
CA GLY A 140 -0.61 13.79 8.94
C GLY A 140 -0.34 14.63 7.68
N LEU A 141 0.29 14.03 6.65
CA LEU A 141 0.56 14.73 5.40
C LEU A 141 -0.71 15.16 4.66
N LEU A 142 -1.75 14.33 4.66
CA LEU A 142 -3.05 14.67 4.07
C LEU A 142 -3.70 15.84 4.81
N ILE A 143 -3.69 15.83 6.14
CA ILE A 143 -4.20 16.91 6.98
C ILE A 143 -3.42 18.21 6.71
N GLU A 144 -2.09 18.16 6.65
CA GLU A 144 -1.24 19.31 6.29
C GLU A 144 -1.56 19.88 4.89
N ASN A 145 -2.03 19.04 3.96
CA ASN A 145 -2.45 19.43 2.63
C ASN A 145 -3.94 19.85 2.55
N GLY A 146 -4.65 19.93 3.68
CA GLY A 146 -6.03 20.42 3.79
C GLY A 146 -7.11 19.40 3.47
N PHE A 147 -6.81 18.10 3.53
CA PHE A 147 -7.83 17.04 3.42
C PHE A 147 -8.52 16.81 4.78
N ASP A 148 -9.80 16.46 4.76
CA ASP A 148 -10.48 15.85 5.89
C ASP A 148 -10.13 14.35 5.94
N VAL A 149 -9.64 13.85 7.08
CA VAL A 149 -9.05 12.51 7.19
C VAL A 149 -9.59 11.77 8.41
N ARG A 150 -10.21 10.61 8.16
CA ARG A 150 -10.50 9.58 9.16
C ARG A 150 -9.43 8.50 9.07
N LEU A 151 -8.67 8.29 10.14
CA LEU A 151 -7.66 7.24 10.24
C LEU A 151 -8.15 6.13 11.18
N GLU A 152 -8.14 4.88 10.71
CA GLU A 152 -8.41 3.70 11.54
C GLU A 152 -7.25 2.70 11.45
N ILE A 153 -6.74 2.25 12.60
CA ILE A 153 -5.71 1.22 12.67
C ILE A 153 -6.27 0.01 13.42
N PHE A 154 -6.52 -1.07 12.69
CA PHE A 154 -7.13 -2.27 13.23
C PHE A 154 -6.13 -3.13 13.99
N ASP A 155 -6.41 -3.40 15.27
CA ASP A 155 -5.55 -4.23 16.08
C ASP A 155 -5.51 -5.69 15.60
N GLY A 156 -4.31 -6.28 15.60
CA GLY A 156 -4.07 -7.67 15.19
C GLY A 156 -4.12 -7.93 13.67
N MET A 157 -4.61 -6.98 12.87
CA MET A 157 -4.69 -7.14 11.42
C MET A 157 -3.34 -6.94 10.74
N ARG A 158 -3.05 -7.73 9.71
CA ARG A 158 -1.85 -7.64 8.86
C ARG A 158 -2.12 -6.70 7.67
N HIS A 159 -1.44 -6.87 6.54
CA HIS A 159 -1.47 -5.90 5.44
C HIS A 159 -2.84 -5.75 4.75
N SER A 160 -3.51 -6.86 4.43
CA SER A 160 -4.78 -6.85 3.72
C SER A 160 -5.94 -6.96 4.69
N ILE A 161 -6.25 -5.86 5.38
CA ILE A 161 -7.34 -5.74 6.37
C ILE A 161 -8.71 -6.23 5.85
N LEU A 162 -8.94 -6.16 4.54
CA LEU A 162 -10.15 -6.64 3.87
C LEU A 162 -10.24 -8.17 3.78
N GLN A 163 -9.14 -8.87 4.02
CA GLN A 163 -9.01 -10.32 3.94
C GLN A 163 -8.86 -10.97 5.33
N GLU A 164 -8.80 -10.17 6.40
CA GLU A 164 -8.63 -10.64 7.77
C GLU A 164 -9.83 -11.43 8.31
N VAL A 165 -9.63 -12.15 9.41
CA VAL A 165 -10.68 -12.92 10.10
C VAL A 165 -11.83 -12.00 10.52
N GLN A 166 -11.51 -10.81 11.05
CA GLN A 166 -12.48 -9.81 11.50
C GLN A 166 -12.79 -8.72 10.44
N ARG A 167 -12.62 -9.04 9.14
CA ARG A 167 -12.85 -8.13 8.00
C ARG A 167 -14.22 -7.45 7.97
N GLU A 168 -15.25 -8.05 8.58
CA GLU A 168 -16.57 -7.43 8.68
C GLU A 168 -16.55 -6.07 9.38
N ASN A 169 -15.67 -5.87 10.37
CA ASN A 169 -15.50 -4.57 11.03
C ASN A 169 -15.00 -3.52 10.03
N VAL A 170 -14.08 -3.91 9.14
CA VAL A 170 -13.57 -3.05 8.06
C VAL A 170 -14.69 -2.72 7.07
N TYR A 171 -15.51 -3.71 6.69
CA TYR A 171 -16.62 -3.50 5.77
C TYR A 171 -17.68 -2.55 6.33
N ARG A 172 -18.01 -2.66 7.62
CA ARG A 172 -18.94 -1.73 8.29
C ARG A 172 -18.41 -0.30 8.28
N LEU A 173 -17.12 -0.11 8.58
CA LEU A 173 -16.48 1.20 8.54
C LEU A 173 -16.50 1.80 7.13
N ILE A 174 -16.19 1.01 6.10
CA ILE A 174 -16.27 1.43 4.70
C ILE A 174 -17.71 1.84 4.35
N TYR A 175 -18.69 1.05 4.74
CA TYR A 175 -20.10 1.32 4.50
C TYR A 175 -20.56 2.62 5.17
N GLU A 176 -20.18 2.85 6.43
CA GLU A 176 -20.44 4.11 7.14
C GLU A 176 -19.85 5.30 6.41
N PHE A 177 -18.56 5.23 6.05
CA PHE A 177 -17.88 6.29 5.33
C PHE A 177 -18.54 6.59 3.98
N ILE A 178 -18.94 5.57 3.23
CA ILE A 178 -19.68 5.76 1.98
C ILE A 178 -21.00 6.49 2.28
N ARG A 179 -21.79 6.04 3.26
CA ARG A 179 -23.08 6.65 3.59
C ARG A 179 -23.00 8.10 4.06
N GLU A 180 -21.93 8.47 4.75
CA GLU A 180 -21.69 9.84 5.21
C GLU A 180 -21.37 10.81 4.06
N ASN A 181 -20.95 10.28 2.89
CA ASN A 181 -20.39 11.07 1.81
C ASN A 181 -21.13 10.91 0.46
N ILE A 182 -22.19 10.11 0.36
CA ILE A 182 -23.03 10.00 -0.85
C ILE A 182 -24.29 10.87 -0.79
#